data_AF-A0A7S2VZC2-F1
#
_entry.id   AF-A0A7S2VZC2-F1
#
_cell.length_a   1.000
_cell.length_b   1.000
_cell.length_c   1.000
_cell.angle_alpha   90.00
_cell.angle_beta   90.00
_cell.angle_gamma   90.00
#
_symmetry.space_group_name_H-M   'P 1'
#
loop_
_entity.id
_entity.type
_entity.pdbx_description
1 polymer ?
#
loop_
_entity_poly.entity_id
_entity_poly.type
_entity_poly.pdbx_seq_one_letter_code
_entity_poly.pdbx_strand_id
1 'polypeptide(L)'
;MMQIKMTRFLLFLFLSILVRMNAQLSRDFEPEMNKLEETSLDAQRNLRSLEDTLPFNLYGNPNPAEGPWPECEGWSGLKCQEYIDTWVARSVSVGKKNTRTSMVDDNIYDFKNDRVWIQCDSDGNVLQSPIRG
;
A
#
# COMPACT_ATOMS: atom_id res chain seq x y z
N MET A 1 43.11 -23.55 50.77
CA MET A 1 42.76 -22.13 50.51
C MET A 1 43.16 -21.61 49.11
N MET A 2 43.93 -22.36 48.32
CA MET A 2 44.43 -21.92 47.00
C MET A 2 43.44 -22.15 45.84
N GLN A 3 42.62 -23.20 45.91
CA GLN A 3 41.61 -23.59 44.89
C GLN A 3 40.55 -22.49 44.64
N ILE A 4 40.06 -21.81 45.69
CA ILE A 4 38.98 -20.80 45.58
C ILE A 4 39.42 -19.55 44.79
N LYS A 5 40.71 -19.20 44.82
CA LYS A 5 41.24 -18.03 44.09
C LYS A 5 41.27 -18.26 42.58
N MET A 6 41.54 -19.49 42.14
CA MET A 6 41.65 -19.84 40.73
C MET A 6 40.28 -19.84 40.04
N THR A 7 39.22 -20.30 40.72
CA THR A 7 37.86 -20.31 40.18
C THR A 7 37.32 -18.91 39.91
N ARG A 8 37.56 -17.95 40.83
CA ARG A 8 37.13 -16.56 40.65
C ARG A 8 37.84 -15.90 39.48
N PHE A 9 39.15 -16.14 39.32
CA PHE A 9 39.92 -15.59 38.22
C PHE A 9 39.41 -16.08 36.86
N LEU A 10 39.10 -17.37 36.72
CA LEU A 10 38.54 -17.94 35.50
C LEU A 10 37.16 -17.36 35.17
N LEU A 11 36.31 -17.14 36.18
CA LEU A 11 34.98 -16.57 36.00
C LEU A 11 35.05 -15.13 35.46
N PHE A 12 35.96 -14.30 36.00
CA PHE A 12 36.19 -12.94 35.51
C PHE A 12 36.71 -12.90 34.07
N LEU A 13 37.62 -13.82 33.72
CA LEU A 13 38.13 -13.96 32.35
C LEU A 13 37.00 -14.33 31.38
N PHE A 14 36.15 -15.29 31.76
CA PHE A 14 35.03 -15.74 30.93
C PHE A 14 34.00 -14.62 30.71
N LEU A 15 33.64 -13.88 31.76
CA LEU A 15 32.75 -12.72 31.67
C LEU A 15 33.34 -11.61 30.79
N SER A 16 34.64 -11.33 30.92
CA SER A 16 35.32 -10.33 30.08
C SER A 16 35.30 -10.72 28.59
N ILE A 17 35.50 -12.01 28.28
CA ILE A 17 35.42 -12.53 26.91
C ILE A 17 34.00 -12.42 26.37
N LEU A 18 32.99 -12.81 27.15
CA LEU A 18 31.57 -12.71 26.76
C LEU A 18 31.14 -11.27 26.48
N VAL A 19 31.54 -10.31 27.32
CA VAL A 19 31.24 -8.89 27.12
C VAL A 19 31.89 -8.37 25.84
N ARG A 20 33.16 -8.76 25.57
CA ARG A 20 33.85 -8.37 24.33
C ARG A 20 33.21 -8.97 23.09
N MET A 21 32.78 -10.24 23.15
CA MET A 21 32.09 -10.89 22.04
C MET A 21 30.74 -10.23 21.74
N ASN A 22 29.95 -9.86 22.77
CA ASN A 22 28.68 -9.15 22.57
C ASN A 22 28.87 -7.74 21.99
N ALA A 23 29.90 -7.02 22.43
CA ALA A 23 30.21 -5.69 21.91
C ALA A 23 30.69 -5.73 20.45
N GLN A 24 31.42 -6.78 20.08
CA GLN A 24 31.86 -7.00 18.69
C GLN A 24 30.66 -7.33 17.80
N LEU A 25 29.79 -8.25 18.23
CA LEU A 25 28.59 -8.63 17.50
C LEU A 25 27.67 -7.43 17.25
N SER A 26 27.53 -6.53 18.23
CA SER A 26 26.69 -5.33 18.08
C SER A 26 27.27 -4.35 17.05
N ARG A 27 28.59 -4.19 16.98
CA ARG A 27 29.25 -3.33 15.98
C ARG A 27 29.12 -3.85 14.56
N ASP A 28 29.15 -5.17 14.40
CA ASP A 28 29.13 -5.78 13.08
C ASP A 28 27.70 -5.75 12.47
N PHE A 29 26.65 -5.67 13.30
CA PHE A 29 25.24 -5.66 12.87
C PHE A 29 24.63 -4.27 12.59
N GLU A 30 25.08 -3.21 13.27
CA GLU A 30 24.59 -1.84 13.02
C GLU A 30 24.67 -1.36 11.55
N PRO A 31 25.78 -1.57 10.81
CA PRO A 31 25.89 -1.06 9.44
C PRO A 31 24.95 -1.78 8.47
N GLU A 32 24.60 -3.06 8.70
CA GLU A 32 23.64 -3.77 7.85
C GLU A 32 22.20 -3.27 8.07
N MET A 33 21.80 -2.97 9.31
CA MET A 33 20.47 -2.42 9.56
C MET A 33 20.29 -1.04 8.94
N ASN A 34 21.29 -0.16 9.06
CA ASN A 34 21.23 1.18 8.46
C ASN A 34 21.09 1.12 6.93
N LYS A 35 21.79 0.17 6.29
CA LYS A 35 21.67 -0.05 4.85
C LYS A 35 20.26 -0.52 4.46
N LEU A 36 19.65 -1.40 5.25
CA LEU A 36 18.27 -1.86 5.01
C LEU A 36 17.26 -0.72 5.17
N GLU A 37 17.42 0.14 6.19
CA GLU A 37 16.56 1.30 6.39
C GLU A 37 16.66 2.30 5.24
N GLU A 38 17.87 2.64 4.78
CA GLU A 38 18.08 3.53 3.63
C GLU A 38 17.44 2.97 2.35
N THR A 39 17.62 1.67 2.09
CA THR A 39 17.02 1.01 0.91
C THR A 39 15.48 1.07 0.96
N SER A 40 14.90 0.97 2.16
CA SER A 40 13.44 1.05 2.34
C SER A 40 12.89 2.47 2.10
N LEU A 41 13.64 3.50 2.52
CA LEU A 41 13.26 4.90 2.33
C LEU A 41 13.31 5.30 0.86
N ASP A 42 14.34 4.85 0.14
CA ASP A 42 14.44 5.12 -1.30
C ASP A 42 13.39 4.35 -2.10
N ALA A 43 13.07 3.12 -1.71
CA ALA A 43 11.94 2.39 -2.28
C ALA A 43 10.60 3.13 -2.06
N GLN A 44 10.38 3.69 -0.86
CA GLN A 44 9.18 4.50 -0.59
C GLN A 44 9.15 5.82 -1.38
N ARG A 45 10.28 6.51 -1.55
CA ARG A 45 10.36 7.72 -2.38
C ARG A 45 10.07 7.43 -3.84
N ASN A 46 10.63 6.33 -4.37
CA ASN A 46 10.38 5.90 -5.73
C ASN A 46 8.90 5.50 -5.94
N LEU A 47 8.29 4.84 -4.96
CA LEU A 47 6.85 4.54 -4.98
C LEU A 47 5.99 5.81 -4.98
N ARG A 48 6.30 6.81 -4.15
CA ARG A 48 5.59 8.10 -4.15
C ARG A 48 5.76 8.87 -5.47
N SER A 49 6.96 8.83 -6.06
CA SER A 49 7.23 9.45 -7.36
C SER A 49 6.49 8.75 -8.51
N LEU A 50 6.34 7.43 -8.43
CA LEU A 50 5.52 6.63 -9.35
C LEU A 50 4.02 6.93 -9.18
N GLU A 51 3.55 7.29 -7.99
CA GLU A 51 2.17 7.75 -7.78
C GLU A 51 1.89 9.08 -8.49
N ASP A 52 2.86 9.98 -8.61
CA ASP A 52 2.72 11.22 -9.39
C ASP A 52 2.77 10.99 -10.92
N THR A 53 3.14 9.77 -11.34
CA THR A 53 3.05 9.28 -12.72
C THR A 53 1.91 8.27 -12.93
N LEU A 54 0.96 8.20 -11.99
CA LEU A 54 -0.34 7.55 -12.26
C LEU A 54 -1.04 8.26 -13.42
N PRO A 55 -1.86 7.52 -14.20
CA PRO A 55 -2.26 7.94 -15.52
C PRO A 55 -2.72 9.38 -15.46
N PHE A 56 -2.02 10.23 -16.22
CA PHE A 56 -2.59 11.44 -16.80
C PHE A 56 -4.06 11.13 -17.01
N ASN A 57 -4.95 12.01 -16.62
CA ASN A 57 -6.37 11.88 -16.89
C ASN A 57 -6.57 11.68 -18.41
N LEU A 58 -6.34 10.46 -18.88
CA LEU A 58 -6.05 10.08 -20.26
C LEU A 58 -7.32 10.26 -21.08
N TYR A 59 -8.43 10.30 -20.36
CA TYR A 59 -9.78 10.35 -20.86
C TYR A 59 -10.46 11.69 -20.56
N GLY A 60 -9.74 12.65 -19.94
CA GLY A 60 -10.21 14.03 -19.77
C GLY A 60 -11.32 14.23 -18.74
N ASN A 61 -11.58 13.27 -17.84
CA ASN A 61 -12.56 13.39 -16.75
C ASN A 61 -12.06 14.41 -15.70
N PRO A 62 -12.63 15.61 -15.57
CA PRO A 62 -12.12 16.62 -14.65
C PRO A 62 -12.22 16.20 -13.18
N ASN A 63 -13.11 15.25 -12.85
CA ASN A 63 -13.40 14.83 -11.48
C ASN A 63 -13.42 13.30 -11.32
N PRO A 64 -12.29 12.60 -11.56
CA PRO A 64 -12.28 11.13 -11.57
C PRO A 64 -12.45 10.52 -10.16
N ALA A 65 -12.34 11.32 -9.10
CA ALA A 65 -12.68 10.89 -7.74
C ALA A 65 -14.20 10.90 -7.47
N GLU A 66 -14.94 11.74 -8.17
CA GLU A 66 -16.36 11.99 -7.90
C GLU A 66 -17.27 11.33 -8.95
N GLY A 67 -16.75 11.09 -10.15
CA GLY A 67 -17.52 10.59 -11.29
C GLY A 67 -18.35 11.71 -11.93
N PRO A 68 -19.14 11.40 -12.98
CA PRO A 68 -19.28 10.10 -13.64
C PRO A 68 -17.99 9.68 -14.36
N TRP A 69 -17.89 8.40 -14.78
CA TRP A 69 -16.70 7.83 -15.44
C TRP A 69 -16.97 7.39 -16.89
N PRO A 70 -17.26 8.34 -17.81
CA PRO A 70 -17.60 8.00 -19.20
C PRO A 70 -16.53 7.20 -19.93
N GLU A 71 -15.28 7.32 -19.51
CA GLU A 71 -14.14 6.58 -20.04
C GLU A 71 -14.23 5.07 -19.88
N CYS A 72 -15.01 4.58 -18.92
CA CYS A 72 -15.16 3.15 -18.66
C CYS A 72 -16.05 2.43 -19.68
N GLU A 73 -16.85 3.15 -20.48
CA GLU A 73 -17.82 2.53 -21.40
C GLU A 73 -17.11 1.60 -22.40
N GLY A 74 -17.59 0.36 -22.51
CA GLY A 74 -16.99 -0.68 -23.35
C GLY A 74 -15.73 -1.34 -22.79
N TRP A 75 -15.23 -0.97 -21.61
CA TRP A 75 -14.16 -1.73 -20.94
C TRP A 75 -14.72 -2.94 -20.21
N SER A 76 -13.86 -3.89 -19.83
CA SER A 76 -14.28 -4.90 -18.86
C SER A 76 -14.63 -4.26 -17.51
N GLY A 77 -15.66 -4.78 -16.85
CA GLY A 77 -16.13 -4.30 -15.54
C GLY A 77 -15.00 -4.29 -14.50
N LEU A 78 -14.15 -5.31 -14.51
CA LEU A 78 -12.98 -5.39 -13.63
C LEU A 78 -11.98 -4.24 -13.86
N LYS A 79 -11.64 -3.95 -15.12
CA LYS A 79 -10.72 -2.86 -15.46
C LYS A 79 -11.30 -1.51 -15.03
N CYS A 80 -12.60 -1.30 -15.24
CA CYS A 80 -13.27 -0.09 -14.79
C CYS A 80 -13.28 0.01 -13.25
N GLN A 81 -13.55 -1.10 -12.56
CA GLN A 81 -13.55 -1.15 -11.10
C GLN A 81 -12.19 -0.74 -10.53
N GLU A 82 -11.10 -1.35 -10.99
CA GLU A 82 -9.73 -1.03 -10.55
C GLU A 82 -9.37 0.44 -10.81
N TYR A 83 -9.81 0.98 -11.95
CA TYR A 83 -9.63 2.38 -12.31
C TYR A 83 -10.34 3.32 -11.33
N ILE A 84 -11.63 3.08 -11.06
CA ILE A 84 -12.43 3.90 -10.15
C ILE A 84 -11.91 3.79 -8.71
N ASP A 85 -11.59 2.58 -8.25
CA ASP A 85 -11.06 2.32 -6.91
C ASP A 85 -9.76 3.09 -6.65
N THR A 86 -8.90 3.21 -7.66
CA THR A 86 -7.65 4.00 -7.57
C THR A 86 -7.94 5.48 -7.28
N TRP A 87 -8.91 6.08 -7.96
CA TRP A 87 -9.28 7.49 -7.75
C TRP A 87 -10.06 7.73 -6.47
N VAL A 88 -10.96 6.80 -6.15
CA VAL A 88 -11.73 6.82 -4.91
C VAL A 88 -10.82 6.68 -3.69
N ALA A 89 -9.89 5.74 -3.68
CA ALA A 89 -8.96 5.52 -2.56
C ALA A 89 -8.10 6.77 -2.30
N ARG A 90 -7.69 7.46 -3.37
CA ARG A 90 -7.03 8.77 -3.27
C ARG A 90 -7.92 9.84 -2.66
N SER A 91 -9.21 9.85 -2.98
CA SER A 91 -10.14 10.78 -2.33
C SER A 91 -10.22 10.52 -0.82
N VAL A 92 -10.22 9.26 -0.39
CA VAL A 92 -10.26 8.85 1.02
C VAL A 92 -9.00 9.29 1.77
N SER A 93 -7.81 9.17 1.16
CA SER A 93 -6.57 9.62 1.79
C SER A 93 -6.51 11.15 1.97
N VAL A 94 -7.27 11.90 1.17
CA VAL A 94 -7.45 13.36 1.29
C VAL A 94 -8.68 13.71 2.17
N GLY A 95 -9.29 12.73 2.84
CA GLY A 95 -10.42 12.92 3.75
C GLY A 95 -11.79 13.03 3.06
N LYS A 96 -11.89 12.70 1.77
CA LYS A 96 -13.15 12.68 1.02
C LYS A 96 -13.74 11.26 0.99
N LYS A 97 -14.95 11.10 1.54
CA LYS A 97 -15.91 9.98 1.48
C LYS A 97 -15.37 8.56 1.16
N ASN A 98 -15.61 7.62 2.08
CA ASN A 98 -15.49 6.18 1.80
C ASN A 98 -16.48 5.78 0.71
N THR A 99 -15.99 5.48 -0.48
CA THR A 99 -16.83 5.04 -1.62
C THR A 99 -16.49 3.59 -1.96
N ARG A 100 -17.49 2.80 -2.34
CA ARG A 100 -17.32 1.40 -2.76
C ARG A 100 -17.84 1.21 -4.18
N THR A 101 -17.13 0.44 -4.98
CA THR A 101 -17.58 0.01 -6.31
C THR A 101 -18.38 -1.28 -6.21
N SER A 102 -19.40 -1.44 -7.06
CA SER A 102 -20.20 -2.66 -7.14
C SER A 102 -20.59 -2.91 -8.59
N MET A 103 -20.28 -4.11 -9.08
CA MET A 103 -20.76 -4.59 -10.37
C MET A 103 -22.20 -5.08 -10.21
N VAL A 104 -23.06 -4.70 -11.15
CA VAL A 104 -24.47 -5.10 -11.16
C VAL A 104 -24.89 -5.55 -12.54
N ASP A 105 -25.61 -6.67 -12.57
CA ASP A 105 -26.16 -7.25 -13.80
C ASP A 105 -27.56 -6.68 -14.11
N ASP A 106 -28.31 -6.27 -13.08
CA ASP A 106 -29.69 -5.78 -13.17
C ASP A 106 -29.85 -4.34 -12.63
N ASN A 107 -30.90 -3.64 -13.09
CA ASN A 107 -31.26 -2.25 -12.74
C ASN A 107 -31.78 -2.06 -11.29
N ILE A 108 -31.15 -2.69 -10.30
CA ILE A 108 -31.49 -2.47 -8.89
C ILE A 108 -30.60 -1.35 -8.35
N TYR A 109 -31.06 -0.11 -8.52
CA TYR A 109 -30.39 1.08 -8.00
C TYR A 109 -30.97 1.48 -6.65
N ASP A 110 -30.46 0.90 -5.57
CA ASP A 110 -30.65 1.47 -4.23
C ASP A 110 -29.75 2.70 -4.10
N PHE A 111 -30.34 3.91 -4.14
CA PHE A 111 -29.55 5.15 -4.11
C PHE A 111 -28.65 5.23 -2.88
N LYS A 112 -27.33 5.10 -3.08
CA LYS A 112 -26.31 5.16 -2.02
C LYS A 112 -25.14 6.05 -2.43
N ASN A 113 -25.04 7.23 -1.84
CA ASN A 113 -24.02 8.24 -2.16
C ASN A 113 -22.57 7.77 -1.92
N ASP A 114 -22.39 6.69 -1.16
CA ASP A 114 -21.11 6.01 -0.91
C ASP A 114 -20.85 4.84 -1.87
N ARG A 115 -21.63 4.69 -2.94
CA ARG A 115 -21.46 3.62 -3.93
C ARG A 115 -21.35 4.15 -5.35
N VAL A 116 -20.72 3.32 -6.18
CA VAL A 116 -20.64 3.46 -7.63
C VAL A 116 -21.13 2.18 -8.24
N TRP A 117 -22.14 2.28 -9.12
CA TRP A 117 -22.67 1.15 -9.87
C TRP A 117 -21.97 1.04 -11.21
N ILE A 118 -21.43 -0.15 -11.50
CA ILE A 118 -20.83 -0.49 -12.79
C ILE A 118 -21.75 -1.52 -13.44
N GLN A 119 -22.56 -1.06 -14.40
CA GLN A 119 -23.45 -1.95 -15.14
C GLN A 119 -22.69 -2.60 -16.29
N CYS A 120 -22.73 -3.93 -16.34
CA CYS A 120 -22.05 -4.71 -17.37
C CYS A 120 -23.04 -5.49 -18.25
N ASP A 121 -22.64 -5.80 -19.48
CA ASP A 121 -23.33 -6.75 -20.35
C ASP A 121 -23.01 -8.20 -19.95
N SER A 122 -23.60 -9.15 -20.67
CA SER A 122 -23.36 -10.59 -20.44
C SER A 122 -21.92 -11.02 -20.69
N ASP A 123 -21.13 -10.24 -21.41
CA ASP A 123 -19.72 -10.48 -21.69
C ASP A 123 -18.81 -9.79 -20.65
N GLY A 124 -19.40 -9.11 -19.66
CA GLY A 124 -18.70 -8.40 -18.60
C GLY A 124 -18.13 -7.05 -19.02
N ASN A 125 -18.62 -6.45 -20.11
CA ASN A 125 -18.22 -5.11 -20.56
C ASN A 125 -19.20 -4.05 -20.04
N VAL A 126 -18.67 -2.89 -19.67
CA VAL A 126 -19.45 -1.77 -19.15
C VAL A 126 -20.40 -1.23 -20.22
N LEU A 127 -21.70 -1.27 -19.94
CA LEU A 127 -22.77 -0.85 -20.85
C LEU A 127 -22.99 0.67 -20.90
N GLN A 128 -22.73 1.35 -19.78
CA GLN A 128 -22.96 2.79 -19.64
C GLN A 128 -21.97 3.40 -18.65
N SER A 129 -21.75 4.70 -18.77
CA SER A 129 -20.93 5.47 -17.83
C SER A 129 -21.33 5.20 -16.38
N PRO A 130 -20.41 4.67 -15.55
CA PRO A 130 -20.67 4.47 -14.14
C PRO A 130 -20.99 5.79 -13.44
N ILE A 131 -21.95 5.73 -12.53
CA ILE A 131 -22.40 6.88 -11.75
C ILE A 131 -22.40 6.54 -10.27
N ARG A 132 -22.22 7.57 -9.43
CA ARG A 132 -22.52 7.46 -8.01
C ARG A 132 -24.02 7.40 -7.79
N GLY A 133 -24.40 6.54 -6.85
CA GLY A 133 -25.77 6.35 -6.44
C GLY A 133 -25.94 4.94 -5.98
#